data_AF-A0A357KPI4-F1
#
_entry.id   AF-A0A357KPI4-F1
#
_cell.length_a   1.000
_cell.length_b   1.000
_cell.length_c   1.000
_cell.angle_alpha   90.00
_cell.angle_beta   90.00
_cell.angle_gamma   90.00
#
_symmetry.space_group_name_H-M   'P 1'
#
loop_
_entity.id
_entity.type
_entity.pdbx_description
1 polymer ?
#
loop_
_entity_poly.entity_id
_entity_poly.type
_entity_poly.pdbx_seq_one_letter_code
_entity_poly.pdbx_strand_id
1 'polypeptide(L)'
;MLRKCTATHKLAFQLGLDTRWSEQDEFSGISDKNSGGFLAYITPGAVINLSGDLLLQLQAQLPAIDNLNGHHKEPATFSLGLIYDF
;
A
#
# COMPACT_ATOMS: atom_id res chain seq x y z
N MET A 1 38.76 2.66 -17.69
CA MET A 1 38.24 2.85 -16.32
C MET A 1 37.13 3.89 -16.37
N LEU A 2 35.88 3.48 -16.62
CA LEU A 2 34.74 4.40 -16.75
C LEU A 2 34.17 4.67 -15.36
N ARG A 3 34.36 5.90 -14.86
CA ARG A 3 33.70 6.38 -13.65
C ARG A 3 32.20 6.53 -13.96
N LYS A 4 31.38 5.58 -13.52
CA LYS A 4 29.94 5.78 -13.40
C LYS A 4 29.71 6.87 -12.33
N CYS A 5 29.49 8.10 -12.76
CA CYS A 5 28.82 9.10 -11.92
C CYS A 5 27.34 8.72 -11.85
N THR A 6 27.01 7.70 -11.05
CA THR A 6 25.62 7.45 -10.69
C THR A 6 25.31 8.39 -9.55
N ALA A 7 24.35 9.31 -9.71
CA ALA A 7 23.84 10.09 -8.60
C ALA A 7 23.25 9.12 -7.56
N THR A 8 24.01 8.83 -6.50
CA THR A 8 23.64 7.91 -5.42
C THR A 8 22.53 8.53 -4.57
N HIS A 9 21.29 8.43 -5.03
CA HIS A 9 20.14 8.83 -4.23
C HIS A 9 19.92 7.77 -3.16
N LYS A 10 20.17 8.12 -1.89
CA LYS A 10 20.00 7.21 -0.73
C LYS A 10 18.55 7.09 -0.27
N LEU A 11 17.68 7.96 -0.76
CA LEU A 11 16.29 8.06 -0.32
C LEU A 11 15.41 8.35 -1.54
N ALA A 12 14.30 7.62 -1.65
CA ALA A 12 13.22 7.88 -2.58
C ALA A 12 11.90 7.94 -1.81
N PHE A 13 11.04 8.88 -2.18
CA PHE A 13 9.67 8.94 -1.67
C PHE A 13 8.74 8.29 -2.70
N GLN A 14 7.71 7.62 -2.21
CA GLN A 14 6.66 7.02 -3.04
C GLN A 14 5.28 7.41 -2.51
N LEU A 15 4.32 7.51 -3.42
CA LEU A 15 2.92 7.74 -3.10
C LEU A 15 2.09 6.78 -3.94
N GLY A 16 1.31 5.93 -3.27
CA GLY A 16 0.38 4.99 -3.89
C GLY A 16 -1.07 5.45 -3.75
N LEU A 17 -1.90 5.00 -4.70
CA LEU A 17 -3.36 5.07 -4.64
C LEU A 17 -3.88 3.67 -4.97
N ASP A 18 -4.55 3.06 -4.01
CA ASP A 18 -5.14 1.72 -4.15
C ASP A 18 -6.66 1.86 -4.10
N THR A 19 -7.40 1.25 -5.02
CA THR A 19 -8.87 1.25 -4.99
C THR A 19 -9.41 -0.16 -5.14
N ARG A 20 -10.54 -0.43 -4.48
CA ARG A 20 -11.25 -1.70 -4.55
C ARG A 20 -12.74 -1.45 -4.64
N TRP A 21 -13.39 -2.14 -5.55
CA TRP A 21 -14.84 -2.25 -5.62
C TRP A 21 -15.24 -3.70 -5.41
N SER A 22 -16.31 -3.94 -4.66
CA SER A 22 -16.89 -5.26 -4.48
C SER A 22 -18.41 -5.15 -4.46
N GLU A 23 -19.09 -6.11 -5.07
CA GLU A 23 -20.52 -6.28 -4.87
C GLU A 23 -20.80 -6.85 -3.47
N GLN A 24 -22.07 -6.81 -3.06
CA GLN A 24 -22.51 -7.45 -1.82
C GLN A 24 -22.36 -8.96 -1.94
N ASP A 25 -21.81 -9.58 -0.91
CA ASP A 25 -21.70 -11.02 -0.79
C ASP A 25 -23.08 -11.64 -0.53
N GLU A 26 -23.24 -12.88 -1.00
CA GLU A 26 -24.45 -13.67 -0.79
C GLU A 26 -24.06 -14.99 -0.12
N PHE A 27 -24.79 -15.38 0.93
CA PHE A 27 -24.65 -16.68 1.57
C PHE A 27 -26.00 -17.39 1.60
N SER A 28 -26.08 -18.54 0.92
CA SER A 28 -27.28 -19.39 0.86
C SER A 28 -28.56 -18.66 0.38
N GLY A 29 -28.47 -17.79 -0.64
CA GLY A 29 -29.64 -17.05 -1.14
C GLY A 29 -29.91 -15.74 -0.41
N ILE A 30 -29.16 -15.44 0.65
CA ILE A 30 -29.37 -14.26 1.49
C ILE A 30 -28.20 -13.30 1.30
N SER A 31 -28.51 -12.11 0.79
CA SER A 31 -27.55 -11.01 0.63
C SER A 31 -27.12 -10.47 2.00
N ASP A 32 -25.81 -10.38 2.22
CA ASP A 32 -25.23 -9.69 3.36
C ASP A 32 -25.15 -8.18 3.08
N LYS A 33 -26.07 -7.44 3.69
CA LYS A 33 -26.18 -5.98 3.54
C LYS A 33 -24.99 -5.20 4.07
N ASN A 34 -24.09 -5.82 4.83
CA ASN A 34 -22.91 -5.18 5.41
C ASN A 34 -21.60 -5.59 4.69
N SER A 35 -21.70 -6.03 3.44
CA SER A 35 -20.57 -6.48 2.62
C SER A 35 -20.43 -5.66 1.34
N GLY A 36 -19.23 -5.64 0.79
CA GLY A 36 -18.92 -4.91 -0.44
C GLY A 36 -18.99 -3.38 -0.32
N GLY A 37 -18.93 -2.72 -1.47
CA GLY A 37 -18.82 -1.27 -1.60
C GLY A 37 -17.49 -0.84 -2.20
N PHE A 38 -17.16 0.44 -2.02
CA PHE A 38 -15.95 1.06 -2.56
C PHE A 38 -14.97 1.46 -1.47
N LEU A 39 -13.71 1.11 -1.68
CA LEU A 39 -12.58 1.50 -0.84
C LEU A 39 -11.54 2.20 -1.69
N ALA A 40 -10.95 3.26 -1.13
CA ALA A 40 -9.73 3.84 -1.64
C ALA A 40 -8.74 4.07 -0.51
N TYR A 41 -7.47 3.77 -0.74
CA TYR A 41 -6.37 4.02 0.17
C TYR A 41 -5.33 4.91 -0.50
N ILE A 42 -4.70 5.78 0.30
CA ILE A 42 -3.50 6.51 -0.09
C ILE A 42 -2.34 5.93 0.70
N THR A 43 -1.24 5.65 0.01
CA THR A 43 -0.10 4.93 0.57
C THR A 43 1.18 5.76 0.44
N PRO A 44 1.43 6.76 1.31
CA PRO A 44 2.75 7.37 1.39
C PRO A 44 3.80 6.38 1.85
N GLY A 45 5.01 6.49 1.30
CA GLY A 45 6.13 5.67 1.70
C GLY A 45 7.48 6.26 1.34
N ALA A 46 8.52 5.57 1.81
CA ALA A 46 9.90 5.88 1.51
C ALA A 46 10.69 4.59 1.30
N VAL A 47 11.68 4.64 0.41
CA VAL A 47 12.68 3.60 0.21
C VAL A 47 14.05 4.20 0.50
N ILE A 48 14.82 3.56 1.37
CA ILE A 48 16.13 3.98 1.83
C ILE A 48 17.15 2.94 1.35
N ASN A 49 18.17 3.36 0.62
CA ASN A 49 19.32 2.52 0.33
C ASN A 49 20.23 2.48 1.57
N LEU A 50 20.27 1.31 2.22
CA LEU A 50 21.14 1.07 3.37
C LEU A 50 22.56 0.70 2.91
N SER A 51 22.65 -0.08 1.84
CA SER A 51 23.89 -0.42 1.13
C SER A 51 23.59 -0.68 -0.36
N GLY A 52 24.64 -0.88 -1.18
CA GLY A 52 24.51 -1.09 -2.63
C GLY A 52 23.43 -2.09 -3.03
N ASP A 53 23.28 -3.15 -2.22
CA ASP A 53 22.41 -4.29 -2.52
C ASP A 53 21.27 -4.43 -1.49
N LEU A 54 21.15 -3.52 -0.51
CA LEU A 54 20.15 -3.59 0.55
C LEU A 54 19.30 -2.32 0.62
N LEU A 55 17.99 -2.48 0.45
CA LEU A 55 17.00 -1.41 0.56
C LEU A 55 16.05 -1.67 1.73
N LEU A 56 15.72 -0.61 2.45
CA LEU A 56 14.67 -0.56 3.47
C LEU A 56 13.46 0.17 2.89
N GLN A 57 12.28 -0.40 3.02
CA GLN A 57 11.02 0.21 2.61
C GLN A 57 10.12 0.44 3.82
N LEU A 58 9.55 1.65 3.90
CA LEU A 58 8.59 2.07 4.91
C LEU A 58 7.34 2.57 4.20
N GLN A 59 6.17 2.06 4.57
CA GLN A 59 4.89 2.50 3.99
C GLN A 59 3.80 2.60 5.05
N ALA A 60 2.86 3.52 4.86
CA ALA A 60 1.63 3.59 5.63
C ALA A 60 0.46 3.63 4.64
N GLN A 61 -0.40 2.63 4.65
CA GLN A 61 -1.62 2.60 3.86
C GLN A 61 -2.76 3.17 4.70
N LEU A 62 -3.33 4.28 4.23
CA LEU A 62 -4.34 5.05 4.96
C LEU A 62 -5.67 5.01 4.20
N PRO A 63 -6.80 4.64 4.84
CA PRO A 63 -8.10 4.70 4.20
C PRO A 63 -8.44 6.17 3.87
N ALA A 64 -8.67 6.45 2.59
CA ALA A 64 -9.02 7.77 2.09
C ALA A 64 -10.51 7.89 1.78
N ILE A 65 -11.11 6.83 1.24
CA ILE A 65 -12.55 6.72 1.01
C ILE A 65 -13.02 5.37 1.54
N ASP A 66 -14.02 5.42 2.40
CA ASP A 66 -14.62 4.25 3.04
C ASP A 66 -16.14 4.30 2.75
N ASN A 67 -16.53 3.85 1.56
CA ASN A 67 -17.93 3.79 1.12
C ASN A 67 -18.37 2.32 1.03
N LEU A 68 -18.24 1.65 2.17
CA LEU A 68 -18.66 0.27 2.36
C LEU A 68 -20.16 0.22 2.70
N ASN A 69 -20.81 -0.88 2.31
CA ASN A 69 -22.17 -1.13 2.80
C ASN A 69 -22.10 -1.53 4.28
N GLY A 70 -22.96 -0.94 5.11
CA GLY A 70 -23.03 -1.23 6.56
C GLY A 70 -22.14 -0.37 7.44
N HIS A 71 -21.79 -0.88 8.63
CA HIS A 71 -20.97 -0.19 9.64
C HIS A 71 -19.57 -0.80 9.77
N HIS A 72 -18.79 -0.72 8.70
CA HIS A 72 -17.40 -1.17 8.70
C HIS A 72 -16.47 0.02 8.47
N LYS A 73 -15.30 -0.02 9.10
CA LYS A 73 -14.25 0.99 8.94
C LYS A 73 -12.93 0.27 8.77
N GLU A 74 -12.20 0.61 7.72
CA GLU A 74 -10.91 0.03 7.44
C GLU A 74 -9.83 0.72 8.30
N PRO A 75 -8.92 -0.03 8.95
CA PRO A 75 -7.84 0.56 9.71
C PRO A 75 -6.69 1.02 8.80
N ALA A 76 -5.86 1.92 9.32
CA ALA A 76 -4.56 2.20 8.72
C ALA A 76 -3.59 1.02 8.94
N THR A 77 -2.77 0.72 7.93
CA THR A 77 -1.77 -0.35 7.99
C THR A 77 -0.36 0.24 7.81
N PHE A 78 0.58 -0.19 8.65
CA PHE A 78 1.99 0.19 8.53
C PHE A 78 2.82 -1.02 8.09
N SER A 79 3.71 -0.82 7.12
CA SER A 79 4.54 -1.88 6.56
C SER A 79 6.02 -1.50 6.59
N LEU A 80 6.85 -2.47 6.94
CA LEU A 80 8.30 -2.43 6.95
C LEU A 80 8.82 -3.56 6.06
N GLY A 81 9.63 -3.25 5.06
CA GLY A 81 10.19 -4.23 4.12
C GLY A 81 11.70 -4.10 3.98
N LEU A 82 12.38 -5.24 3.81
CA LEU A 82 13.79 -5.29 3.44
C LEU A 82 13.91 -6.01 2.09
N ILE A 83 14.67 -5.41 1.16
CA ILE A 83 14.89 -5.93 -0.18
C ILE A 83 16.39 -6.09 -0.36
N TYR A 84 16.84 -7.30 -0.69
CA TYR A 84 18.24 -7.64 -0.86
C TYR A 84 18.47 -8.24 -2.25
N ASP A 85 19.48 -7.75 -2.96
CA ASP A 85 19.94 -8.26 -4.26
C ASP A 85 21.15 -9.19 -4.04
N PHE A 86 21.14 -10.40 -4.62
CA PHE A 86 22.11 -11.48 -4.34
C PHE A 86 22.89 -11.95 -5.57
#